data_AF-A0A084SYU3-F1
#
_entry.id   AF-A0A084SYU3-F1
#
_cell.length_a   1.000
_cell.length_b   1.000
_cell.length_c   1.000
_cell.angle_alpha   90.00
_cell.angle_beta   90.00
_cell.angle_gamma   90.00
#
_symmetry.space_group_name_H-M   'P 1'
#
loop_
_entity.id
_entity.type
_entity.pdbx_description
1 polymer ?
#
loop_
_entity_poly.entity_id
_entity_poly.type
_entity_poly.pdbx_seq_one_letter_code
_entity_poly.pdbx_strand_id
1 'polypeptide(L)'
;MHFPLSRFLFVPLAAVLGTGCLVTSGPDETPDDPCDPNPCTQGDKTLCVNEAGNARCLCKQGTIQRPNGTCEPITTLNCPEHAGDSSEPDDCLTRAVTLATDATVQRQQTIEPVGDYDFFRVDGKLRTVYSVTVEPGAGTLMPRLDVFDQGGQWLTAKDGRPKAQVGFKARATAPYYVRVSHSPFDPSAGTGQYALTLTPVGEDVHGDGPTEATTIVPDVAGTSSPTNRDGRLEYEQDEDWFAIAVTKDVLYRIEFDTSRVVPAMAGFTKEDVKTPFYTWKNSFVEIRAESTTTLYIVMYSDEGVTGNYGFRVFRF
;
A
#
# COMPACT_ATOMS: atom_id res chain seq x y z
N MET A 1 61.93 82.81 9.54
CA MET A 1 61.97 83.10 10.98
C MET A 1 61.28 81.95 11.70
N HIS A 2 61.93 81.41 12.74
CA HIS A 2 61.46 80.42 13.72
C HIS A 2 61.21 78.95 13.28
N PHE A 3 62.23 78.12 13.56
CA PHE A 3 62.22 76.69 13.95
C PHE A 3 61.23 76.42 15.12
N PRO A 4 60.88 75.16 15.56
CA PRO A 4 61.70 73.93 15.51
C PRO A 4 60.98 72.53 15.45
N LEU A 5 61.80 71.47 15.49
CA LEU A 5 61.67 70.14 16.16
C LEU A 5 60.49 69.21 15.76
N SER A 6 60.70 68.01 15.21
CA SER A 6 61.41 66.80 15.70
C SER A 6 60.46 65.73 16.26
N ARG A 7 60.28 64.69 15.43
CA ARG A 7 60.05 63.25 15.70
C ARG A 7 59.61 62.82 17.11
N PHE A 8 58.44 62.17 17.14
CA PHE A 8 58.21 61.00 17.99
C PHE A 8 57.75 59.82 17.11
N LEU A 9 58.47 58.70 17.22
CA LEU A 9 58.06 57.38 16.78
C LEU A 9 57.11 56.80 17.83
N PHE A 10 55.93 56.31 17.45
CA PHE A 10 55.24 55.24 18.17
C PHE A 10 54.47 54.34 17.18
N VAL A 11 54.59 53.04 17.46
CA VAL A 11 54.16 51.86 16.70
C VAL A 11 52.62 51.77 16.60
N PRO A 12 52.03 51.35 15.47
CA PRO A 12 50.60 51.07 15.42
C PRO A 12 50.29 49.70 16.07
N LEU A 13 49.49 49.73 17.13
CA LEU A 13 48.86 48.56 17.74
C LEU A 13 47.67 48.16 16.84
N ALA A 14 47.77 47.01 16.17
CA ALA A 14 46.69 46.43 15.39
C ALA A 14 45.57 45.94 16.33
N ALA A 15 44.43 46.63 16.35
CA ALA A 15 43.20 46.14 16.94
C ALA A 15 42.46 45.29 15.90
N VAL A 16 42.47 43.97 16.11
CA VAL A 16 41.67 42.99 15.37
C VAL A 16 40.21 43.18 15.78
N LEU A 17 39.44 43.90 14.97
CA LEU A 17 37.99 43.84 15.01
C LEU A 17 37.56 42.51 14.38
N GLY A 18 37.39 41.50 15.23
CA GLY A 18 36.73 40.26 14.85
C GLY A 18 35.33 40.59 14.36
N THR A 19 35.08 40.37 13.08
CA THR A 19 33.75 40.29 12.49
C THR A 19 32.99 39.20 13.21
N GLY A 20 32.16 39.60 14.17
CA GLY A 20 31.14 38.73 14.75
C GLY A 20 30.18 38.33 13.64
N CYS A 21 30.34 37.11 13.12
CA CYS A 21 29.24 36.42 12.46
C CYS A 21 28.22 36.10 13.55
N LEU A 22 27.14 36.88 13.59
CA LEU A 22 25.88 36.48 14.18
C LEU A 22 25.46 35.17 13.51
N VAL A 23 25.69 34.04 14.18
CA VAL A 23 25.03 32.78 13.82
C VAL A 23 23.58 32.97 14.26
N THR A 24 22.72 33.31 13.30
CA THR A 24 21.29 33.14 13.47
C THR A 24 21.07 31.64 13.60
N SER A 25 20.78 31.15 14.79
CA SER A 25 20.14 29.84 14.97
C SER A 25 18.81 29.91 14.24
N GLY A 26 18.81 29.46 12.97
CA GLY A 26 17.62 29.29 12.18
C GLY A 26 16.68 28.29 12.86
N PRO A 27 15.36 28.39 12.63
CA PRO A 27 14.41 27.48 13.23
C PRO A 27 14.55 26.09 12.58
N ASP A 28 14.55 25.05 13.41
CA ASP A 28 14.41 23.62 13.08
C ASP A 28 15.30 23.10 11.93
N GLU A 29 16.50 22.61 12.27
CA GLU A 29 17.02 21.43 11.57
C GLU A 29 16.13 20.25 11.99
N THR A 30 15.07 19.99 11.23
CA THR A 30 14.45 18.66 11.25
C THR A 30 15.59 17.66 11.01
N PRO A 31 15.84 16.71 11.92
CA PRO A 31 16.90 15.73 11.72
C PRO A 31 16.71 15.10 10.34
N ASP A 32 17.74 15.18 9.50
CA ASP A 32 17.71 14.54 8.17
C ASP A 32 17.24 13.09 8.36
N ASP A 33 16.23 12.70 7.59
CA ASP A 33 15.74 11.32 7.63
C ASP A 33 16.90 10.42 7.16
N PRO A 34 17.45 9.53 8.01
CA PRO A 34 18.53 8.63 7.62
C PRO A 34 18.12 7.65 6.51
N CYS A 35 16.83 7.59 6.16
CA CYS A 35 16.31 6.84 5.03
C CYS A 35 16.21 7.65 3.72
N ASP A 36 16.62 8.92 3.68
CA ASP A 36 16.66 9.74 2.47
C ASP A 36 18.05 10.37 2.21
N PRO A 37 18.81 9.90 1.20
CA PRO A 37 18.50 8.78 0.30
C PRO A 37 18.59 7.43 1.02
N ASN A 38 17.78 6.45 0.60
CA ASN A 38 17.72 5.13 1.24
C ASN A 38 19.10 4.41 1.19
N PRO A 39 19.73 4.16 2.36
CA PRO A 39 21.05 3.53 2.42
C PRO A 39 21.00 2.00 2.29
N CYS A 40 19.82 1.39 2.37
CA CYS A 40 19.61 -0.06 2.38
C CYS A 40 19.73 -0.65 0.99
N THR A 41 20.92 -1.19 0.68
CA THR A 41 21.27 -1.72 -0.65
C THR A 41 21.81 -3.16 -0.61
N GLN A 42 21.75 -3.80 0.57
CA GLN A 42 22.44 -5.06 0.82
C GLN A 42 21.55 -6.27 0.46
N GLY A 43 21.64 -6.73 -0.79
CA GLY A 43 20.84 -7.84 -1.29
C GLY A 43 19.34 -7.53 -1.19
N ASP A 44 18.57 -8.40 -0.54
CA ASP A 44 17.13 -8.25 -0.33
C ASP A 44 16.76 -7.39 0.89
N LYS A 45 17.73 -6.73 1.55
CA LYS A 45 17.48 -5.72 2.58
C LYS A 45 17.42 -4.32 1.97
N THR A 46 16.27 -3.99 1.38
CA THR A 46 16.06 -2.70 0.70
C THR A 46 15.03 -1.80 1.37
N LEU A 47 14.34 -2.28 2.41
CA LEU A 47 13.35 -1.50 3.14
C LEU A 47 14.04 -0.76 4.29
N CYS A 48 14.06 0.58 4.24
CA CYS A 48 14.63 1.41 5.28
C CYS A 48 13.56 1.86 6.28
N VAL A 49 13.91 1.82 7.56
CA VAL A 49 13.11 2.38 8.65
C VAL A 49 13.99 3.30 9.48
N ASN A 50 13.52 4.52 9.72
CA ASN A 50 14.15 5.43 10.66
C ASN A 50 13.81 5.00 12.10
N GLU A 51 14.80 4.48 12.79
CA GLU A 51 14.72 4.05 14.18
C GLU A 51 15.55 5.00 15.05
N ALA A 52 14.87 5.92 15.73
CA ALA A 52 15.48 6.89 16.62
C ALA A 52 16.65 7.66 15.98
N GLY A 53 16.52 8.04 14.71
CA GLY A 53 17.54 8.79 13.96
C GLY A 53 18.59 7.91 13.27
N ASN A 54 18.44 6.58 13.29
CA ASN A 54 19.32 5.65 12.58
C ASN A 54 18.55 4.86 11.53
N ALA A 55 19.17 4.58 10.38
CA ALA A 55 18.59 3.70 9.38
C ALA A 55 18.72 2.23 9.82
N ARG A 56 17.59 1.53 9.96
CA ARG A 56 17.53 0.07 10.08
C ARG A 56 17.04 -0.53 8.77
N CYS A 57 17.85 -1.44 8.21
CA CYS A 57 17.53 -2.11 6.95
C CYS A 57 16.82 -3.44 7.19
N LEU A 58 15.56 -3.48 6.78
CA LEU A 58 14.69 -4.64 6.83
C LEU A 58 14.66 -5.38 5.50
N CYS A 59 14.27 -6.64 5.56
CA CYS A 59 13.96 -7.43 4.38
C CYS A 59 12.85 -6.78 3.55
N LYS A 60 12.99 -6.80 2.22
CA LYS A 60 11.98 -6.30 1.30
C LYS A 60 10.66 -7.08 1.46
N GLN A 61 9.56 -6.46 1.09
CA GLN A 61 8.25 -7.11 1.08
C GLN A 61 8.30 -8.41 0.27
N GLY A 62 7.58 -9.43 0.75
CA GLY A 62 7.53 -10.73 0.12
C GLY A 62 8.67 -11.69 0.44
N THR A 63 9.52 -11.36 1.41
CA THR A 63 10.60 -12.25 1.87
C THR A 63 10.43 -12.65 3.34
N ILE A 64 11.16 -13.69 3.73
CA ILE A 64 11.29 -14.18 5.10
C ILE A 64 12.66 -13.76 5.62
N GLN A 65 12.70 -13.19 6.83
CA GLN A 65 13.97 -12.95 7.51
C GLN A 65 14.39 -14.20 8.28
N ARG A 66 15.58 -14.70 8.02
CA ARG A 66 16.17 -15.83 8.74
C ARG A 66 16.89 -15.39 10.02
N PRO A 67 17.10 -16.29 11.01
CA PRO A 67 17.84 -15.96 12.24
C PRO A 67 19.27 -15.46 12.00
N ASN A 68 19.93 -15.89 10.92
CA ASN A 68 21.25 -15.38 10.50
C ASN A 68 21.18 -13.97 9.85
N GLY A 69 20.00 -13.38 9.75
CA GLY A 69 19.74 -12.09 9.15
C GLY A 69 19.65 -12.08 7.63
N THR A 70 19.64 -13.23 6.94
CA THR A 70 19.42 -13.28 5.49
C THR A 70 17.94 -13.14 5.15
N CYS A 71 17.63 -12.52 4.01
CA CYS A 71 16.27 -12.44 3.49
C CYS A 71 16.13 -13.47 2.38
N GLU A 72 15.10 -14.32 2.46
CA GLU A 72 14.85 -15.37 1.48
C GLU A 72 13.47 -15.18 0.83
N PRO A 73 13.33 -15.47 -0.48
CA PRO A 73 12.03 -15.49 -1.12
C PRO A 73 11.14 -16.58 -0.51
N ILE A 74 9.84 -16.35 -0.52
CA ILE A 74 8.87 -17.36 -0.10
C ILE A 74 8.73 -18.39 -1.21
N THR A 75 8.91 -19.66 -0.87
CA THR A 75 8.77 -20.79 -1.79
C THR A 75 8.15 -21.98 -1.08
N THR A 76 7.71 -22.98 -1.85
CA THR A 76 7.22 -24.26 -1.32
C THR A 76 8.30 -25.11 -0.64
N LEU A 77 9.59 -24.77 -0.78
CA LEU A 77 10.69 -25.54 -0.21
C LEU A 77 11.34 -24.86 1.01
N ASN A 78 11.00 -23.60 1.25
CA ASN A 78 11.62 -22.76 2.28
C ASN A 78 10.90 -22.90 3.61
N CYS A 79 10.89 -24.12 4.15
CA CYS A 79 10.25 -24.46 5.41
C CYS A 79 11.27 -24.45 6.56
N PRO A 80 11.41 -23.34 7.31
CA PRO A 80 12.06 -23.44 8.60
C PRO A 80 11.28 -24.44 9.46
N GLU A 81 11.98 -25.05 10.41
CA GLU A 81 11.34 -25.80 11.48
C GLU A 81 11.91 -25.25 12.76
N HIS A 82 11.02 -24.92 13.69
CA HIS A 82 11.38 -24.76 15.08
C HIS A 82 10.46 -25.57 15.98
N ALA A 83 10.94 -25.82 17.20
CA ALA A 83 10.09 -26.31 18.27
C ALA A 83 9.30 -25.12 18.83
N GLY A 84 8.30 -24.67 18.06
CA GLY A 84 7.42 -23.56 18.38
C GLY A 84 6.20 -23.99 19.19
N ASP A 85 5.05 -23.41 18.88
CA ASP A 85 3.80 -23.65 19.57
C ASP A 85 3.12 -25.00 19.18
N SER A 86 1.87 -25.22 19.61
CA SER A 86 1.12 -26.46 19.31
C SER A 86 0.55 -26.55 17.89
N SER A 87 0.61 -25.47 17.12
CA SER A 87 0.13 -25.37 15.74
C SER A 87 1.12 -25.93 14.73
N GLU A 88 2.37 -26.02 15.17
CA GLU A 88 3.49 -26.40 14.35
C GLU A 88 3.42 -27.85 13.85
N PRO A 89 3.89 -28.11 12.61
CA PRO A 89 4.60 -27.17 11.74
C PRO A 89 3.68 -26.37 10.78
N ASP A 90 3.77 -25.04 10.75
CA ASP A 90 3.04 -24.15 9.81
C ASP A 90 3.86 -22.97 9.25
N ASP A 91 5.16 -22.98 9.50
CA ASP A 91 6.24 -22.10 9.03
C ASP A 91 6.38 -21.80 7.51
N CYS A 92 5.61 -22.46 6.62
CA CYS A 92 5.78 -22.32 5.17
C CYS A 92 4.58 -22.75 4.32
N LEU A 93 4.65 -22.43 3.02
CA LEU A 93 3.56 -22.69 2.05
C LEU A 93 3.10 -24.16 1.99
N THR A 94 4.01 -25.13 2.03
CA THR A 94 3.63 -26.56 1.92
C THR A 94 3.01 -27.12 3.19
N ARG A 95 3.20 -26.45 4.33
CA ARG A 95 2.65 -26.85 5.62
C ARG A 95 1.50 -25.95 6.08
N ALA A 96 1.18 -24.94 5.28
CA ALA A 96 0.16 -23.97 5.58
C ALA A 96 -1.19 -24.63 5.92
N VAL A 97 -1.80 -24.18 7.02
CA VAL A 97 -3.08 -24.71 7.48
C VAL A 97 -4.20 -24.24 6.56
N THR A 98 -4.98 -25.17 6.00
CA THR A 98 -6.11 -24.80 5.13
C THR A 98 -7.25 -24.17 5.92
N LEU A 99 -7.73 -23.03 5.43
CA LEU A 99 -8.91 -22.31 5.90
C LEU A 99 -10.11 -22.61 5.00
N ALA A 100 -11.30 -22.77 5.60
CA ALA A 100 -12.52 -22.87 4.81
C ALA A 100 -12.86 -21.52 4.18
N THR A 101 -13.31 -21.51 2.94
CA THR A 101 -13.45 -20.29 2.12
C THR A 101 -14.90 -19.97 1.76
N ASP A 102 -15.85 -20.80 2.19
CA ASP A 102 -17.28 -20.70 1.91
C ASP A 102 -18.08 -20.03 3.03
N ALA A 103 -17.46 -19.80 4.19
CA ALA A 103 -18.01 -19.06 5.31
C ALA A 103 -16.90 -18.31 6.04
N THR A 104 -17.29 -17.37 6.91
CA THR A 104 -16.35 -16.76 7.84
C THR A 104 -15.79 -17.82 8.79
N VAL A 105 -14.47 -17.92 8.87
CA VAL A 105 -13.77 -18.81 9.80
C VAL A 105 -12.86 -18.01 10.72
N GLN A 106 -12.74 -18.46 11.97
CA GLN A 106 -11.84 -17.90 12.95
C GLN A 106 -10.92 -19.00 13.50
N ARG A 107 -9.65 -18.67 13.71
CA ARG A 107 -8.66 -19.52 14.40
C ARG A 107 -7.91 -18.73 15.45
N GLN A 108 -7.49 -19.40 16.50
CA GLN A 108 -6.57 -18.87 17.51
C GLN A 108 -5.27 -19.64 17.43
N GLN A 109 -4.15 -18.92 17.45
CA GLN A 109 -2.79 -19.46 17.39
C GLN A 109 -1.83 -18.52 18.12
N THR A 110 -0.56 -18.91 18.20
CA THR A 110 0.51 -18.14 18.86
C THR A 110 1.64 -17.92 17.87
N ILE A 111 2.16 -16.70 17.80
CA ILE A 111 3.51 -16.49 17.28
C ILE A 111 4.47 -16.85 18.41
N GLU A 112 5.14 -17.99 18.32
CA GLU A 112 6.16 -18.46 19.25
C GLU A 112 7.08 -19.51 18.59
N PRO A 113 8.41 -19.28 18.52
CA PRO A 113 9.18 -18.26 19.22
C PRO A 113 9.25 -16.93 18.46
N VAL A 114 10.16 -16.05 18.88
CA VAL A 114 10.47 -14.82 18.14
C VAL A 114 10.92 -15.16 16.72
N GLY A 115 10.26 -14.54 15.73
CA GLY A 115 10.55 -14.76 14.31
C GLY A 115 9.77 -15.90 13.68
N ASP A 116 8.78 -16.46 14.40
CA ASP A 116 7.81 -17.43 13.91
C ASP A 116 6.89 -16.84 12.81
N TYR A 117 6.51 -17.70 11.88
CA TYR A 117 5.72 -17.40 10.69
C TYR A 117 4.59 -18.42 10.47
N ASP A 118 3.38 -18.11 10.92
CA ASP A 118 2.24 -18.99 10.66
C ASP A 118 1.69 -18.78 9.24
N PHE A 119 1.78 -19.81 8.39
CA PHE A 119 1.15 -19.80 7.07
C PHE A 119 -0.19 -20.50 7.06
N PHE A 120 -1.12 -19.90 6.32
CA PHE A 120 -2.46 -20.41 6.07
C PHE A 120 -2.72 -20.49 4.58
N ARG A 121 -3.40 -21.55 4.15
CA ARG A 121 -3.82 -21.75 2.77
C ARG A 121 -5.28 -21.37 2.61
N VAL A 122 -5.56 -20.55 1.60
CA VAL A 122 -6.90 -20.17 1.16
C VAL A 122 -7.10 -20.73 -0.24
N ASP A 123 -7.98 -21.71 -0.41
CA ASP A 123 -8.33 -22.21 -1.74
C ASP A 123 -9.26 -21.21 -2.43
N GLY A 124 -8.64 -20.21 -3.07
CA GLY A 124 -9.33 -19.09 -3.70
C GLY A 124 -10.23 -19.54 -4.84
N LYS A 125 -11.39 -18.89 -4.95
CA LYS A 125 -12.30 -19.01 -6.08
C LYS A 125 -12.13 -17.80 -6.99
N LEU A 126 -12.07 -18.01 -8.31
CA LEU A 126 -11.94 -16.94 -9.29
C LEU A 126 -12.93 -15.79 -9.00
N ARG A 127 -12.41 -14.55 -9.00
CA ARG A 127 -13.09 -13.28 -8.73
C ARG A 127 -13.65 -13.11 -7.32
N THR A 128 -13.49 -14.08 -6.43
CA THR A 128 -13.92 -13.92 -5.03
C THR A 128 -12.93 -13.05 -4.26
N VAL A 129 -13.44 -12.05 -3.57
CA VAL A 129 -12.70 -11.21 -2.64
C VAL A 129 -12.77 -11.82 -1.24
N TYR A 130 -11.62 -11.87 -0.59
CA TYR A 130 -11.47 -12.32 0.79
C TYR A 130 -10.93 -11.18 1.64
N SER A 131 -11.48 -11.01 2.84
CA SER A 131 -10.92 -10.15 3.88
C SER A 131 -10.31 -11.02 4.97
N VAL A 132 -9.09 -10.69 5.37
CA VAL A 132 -8.34 -11.37 6.41
C VAL A 132 -7.99 -10.37 7.49
N THR A 133 -8.32 -10.71 8.73
CA THR A 133 -8.07 -9.87 9.90
C THR A 133 -7.31 -10.67 10.94
N VAL A 134 -6.28 -10.07 11.52
CA VAL A 134 -5.56 -10.59 12.69
C VAL A 134 -5.70 -9.60 13.83
N GLU A 135 -6.25 -10.09 14.93
CA GLU A 135 -6.35 -9.35 16.18
C GLU A 135 -5.38 -9.98 17.19
N PRO A 136 -4.39 -9.23 17.71
CA PRO A 136 -3.48 -9.78 18.70
C PRO A 136 -4.23 -9.93 20.03
N GLY A 137 -3.88 -10.97 20.78
CA GLY A 137 -4.30 -11.14 22.16
C GLY A 137 -3.53 -10.23 23.12
N ALA A 138 -3.47 -10.62 24.39
CA ALA A 138 -2.59 -9.93 25.34
C ALA A 138 -1.12 -10.23 25.01
N GLY A 139 -0.26 -9.21 25.05
CA GLY A 139 1.18 -9.36 24.80
C GLY A 139 1.79 -8.14 24.11
N THR A 140 2.96 -8.34 23.51
CA THR A 140 3.70 -7.33 22.73
C THR A 140 3.66 -7.59 21.23
N LEU A 141 2.91 -8.61 20.78
CA LEU A 141 2.73 -8.90 19.36
C LEU A 141 2.12 -7.70 18.63
N MET A 142 2.92 -7.03 17.81
CA MET A 142 2.45 -6.18 16.72
C MET A 142 2.21 -7.08 15.49
N PRO A 143 0.96 -7.45 15.16
CA PRO A 143 0.71 -8.42 14.11
C PRO A 143 1.01 -7.82 12.74
N ARG A 144 1.46 -8.67 11.83
CA ARG A 144 1.58 -8.40 10.41
C ARG A 144 0.86 -9.47 9.63
N LEU A 145 0.16 -9.05 8.60
CA LEU A 145 -0.46 -9.91 7.59
C LEU A 145 0.23 -9.69 6.25
N ASP A 146 0.63 -10.78 5.59
CA ASP A 146 1.05 -10.78 4.19
C ASP A 146 0.19 -11.76 3.40
N VAL A 147 -0.05 -11.47 2.12
CA VAL A 147 -0.79 -12.33 1.19
C VAL A 147 0.09 -12.65 -0.02
N PHE A 148 0.03 -13.90 -0.45
CA PHE A 148 0.79 -14.45 -1.57
C PHE A 148 -0.13 -15.21 -2.53
N ASP A 149 0.27 -15.25 -3.80
CA ASP A 149 -0.36 -16.10 -4.80
C ASP A 149 0.08 -17.58 -4.69
N GLN A 150 -0.41 -18.42 -5.62
CA GLN A 150 -0.10 -19.85 -5.66
C GLN A 150 1.39 -20.17 -5.83
N GLY A 151 2.18 -19.24 -6.36
CA GLY A 151 3.63 -19.39 -6.57
C GLY A 151 4.47 -18.87 -5.41
N GLY A 152 3.85 -18.32 -4.37
CA GLY A 152 4.56 -17.61 -3.30
C GLY A 152 4.96 -16.18 -3.67
N GLN A 153 4.43 -15.64 -4.78
CA GLN A 153 4.66 -14.24 -5.13
C GLN A 153 3.82 -13.35 -4.21
N TRP A 154 4.47 -12.35 -3.63
CA TRP A 154 3.81 -11.39 -2.75
C TRP A 154 2.79 -10.54 -3.50
N LEU A 155 1.62 -10.36 -2.87
CA LEU A 155 0.52 -9.55 -3.38
C LEU A 155 0.34 -8.27 -2.56
N THR A 156 0.22 -8.41 -1.23
CA THR A 156 -0.04 -7.28 -0.34
C THR A 156 0.38 -7.61 1.10
N ALA A 157 0.50 -6.58 1.93
CA ALA A 157 0.73 -6.73 3.36
C ALA A 157 0.19 -5.54 4.15
N LYS A 158 -0.11 -5.77 5.42
CA LYS A 158 -0.45 -4.73 6.38
C LYS A 158 0.15 -5.04 7.74
N ASP A 159 0.83 -4.06 8.33
CA ASP A 159 1.23 -4.08 9.72
C ASP A 159 0.09 -3.52 10.59
N GLY A 160 -0.17 -4.16 11.72
CA GLY A 160 -1.31 -3.88 12.57
C GLY A 160 -0.96 -3.06 13.81
N ARG A 161 -1.72 -1.99 14.05
CA ARG A 161 -1.66 -1.18 15.28
C ARG A 161 -3.08 -0.79 15.73
N PRO A 162 -3.78 -1.58 16.56
CA PRO A 162 -3.38 -2.88 17.14
C PRO A 162 -3.64 -4.09 16.24
N LYS A 163 -4.62 -4.03 15.33
CA LYS A 163 -4.99 -5.15 14.44
C LYS A 163 -4.47 -4.94 13.02
N ALA A 164 -4.21 -6.02 12.30
CA ALA A 164 -3.91 -5.99 10.87
C ALA A 164 -5.14 -6.49 10.10
N GLN A 165 -5.45 -5.84 8.97
CA GLN A 165 -6.49 -6.30 8.06
C GLN A 165 -6.03 -6.09 6.62
N VAL A 166 -6.22 -7.09 5.78
CA VAL A 166 -5.96 -7.05 4.35
C VAL A 166 -7.17 -7.60 3.60
N GLY A 167 -7.44 -7.07 2.42
CA GLY A 167 -8.34 -7.70 1.45
C GLY A 167 -7.53 -8.11 0.23
N PHE A 168 -7.99 -9.16 -0.46
CA PHE A 168 -7.44 -9.53 -1.76
C PHE A 168 -8.49 -10.23 -2.62
N LYS A 169 -8.38 -10.03 -3.94
CA LYS A 169 -9.17 -10.77 -4.93
C LYS A 169 -8.42 -12.00 -5.43
N ALA A 170 -9.05 -13.16 -5.37
CA ALA A 170 -8.54 -14.36 -6.01
C ALA A 170 -8.73 -14.25 -7.54
N ARG A 171 -7.62 -14.02 -8.27
CA ARG A 171 -7.60 -13.87 -9.73
C ARG A 171 -7.67 -15.19 -10.50
N ALA A 172 -7.57 -16.31 -9.80
CA ALA A 172 -7.75 -17.65 -10.35
C ALA A 172 -8.36 -18.57 -9.29
N THR A 173 -8.96 -19.68 -9.74
CA THR A 173 -9.27 -20.79 -8.84
C THR A 173 -7.98 -21.54 -8.54
N ALA A 174 -7.29 -21.14 -7.46
CA ALA A 174 -5.94 -21.55 -7.10
C ALA A 174 -5.70 -21.38 -5.60
N PRO A 175 -4.70 -22.06 -5.01
CA PRO A 175 -4.30 -21.79 -3.63
C PRO A 175 -3.65 -20.41 -3.52
N TYR A 176 -4.09 -19.62 -2.55
CA TYR A 176 -3.44 -18.42 -2.07
C TYR A 176 -2.92 -18.69 -0.66
N TYR A 177 -1.95 -17.89 -0.23
CA TYR A 177 -1.37 -18.06 1.09
C TYR A 177 -1.41 -16.76 1.88
N VAL A 178 -1.76 -16.87 3.15
CA VAL A 178 -1.69 -15.79 4.12
C VAL A 178 -0.60 -16.14 5.11
N ARG A 179 0.22 -15.16 5.49
CA ARG A 179 1.20 -15.29 6.56
C ARG A 179 0.86 -14.34 7.69
N VAL A 180 0.84 -14.86 8.91
CA VAL A 180 0.79 -14.06 10.15
C VAL A 180 2.21 -14.04 10.75
N SER A 181 2.62 -12.90 11.28
CA SER A 181 3.93 -12.77 11.95
C SER A 181 3.95 -11.56 12.88
N HIS A 182 5.00 -11.45 13.69
CA HIS A 182 5.35 -10.17 14.30
C HIS A 182 5.94 -9.23 13.25
N SER A 183 5.44 -7.99 13.21
CA SER A 183 5.89 -7.00 12.25
C SER A 183 7.36 -6.60 12.47
N PRO A 184 8.21 -6.64 11.43
CA PRO A 184 9.63 -6.27 11.56
C PRO A 184 9.85 -4.76 11.79
N PHE A 185 8.80 -3.94 11.62
CA PHE A 185 8.85 -2.52 11.96
C PHE A 185 8.90 -2.29 13.47
N ASP A 186 8.40 -3.23 14.28
CA ASP A 186 8.64 -3.24 15.72
C ASP A 186 9.94 -4.01 15.98
N PRO A 187 10.99 -3.38 16.56
CA PRO A 187 12.24 -4.05 16.89
C PRO A 187 12.12 -4.99 18.10
N SER A 188 10.97 -5.00 18.80
CA SER A 188 10.76 -5.83 19.97
C SER A 188 10.76 -7.33 19.63
N ALA A 189 11.02 -8.15 20.64
CA ALA A 189 10.87 -9.61 20.56
C ALA A 189 9.41 -10.01 20.75
N GLY A 190 8.49 -9.43 19.95
CA GLY A 190 7.06 -9.64 20.09
C GLY A 190 6.64 -11.07 19.78
N THR A 191 6.04 -11.74 20.76
CA THR A 191 5.36 -13.03 20.64
C THR A 191 3.97 -12.94 21.25
N GLY A 192 3.15 -13.98 21.05
CA GLY A 192 1.90 -14.13 21.76
C GLY A 192 0.74 -14.63 20.92
N GLN A 193 -0.40 -14.78 21.61
CA GLN A 193 -1.65 -15.27 21.02
C GLN A 193 -2.21 -14.25 20.03
N TYR A 194 -2.89 -14.74 19.00
CA TYR A 194 -3.70 -13.92 18.11
C TYR A 194 -4.94 -14.69 17.63
N ALA A 195 -5.92 -13.95 17.14
CA ALA A 195 -7.09 -14.48 16.45
C ALA A 195 -7.06 -14.08 14.98
N LEU A 196 -7.01 -15.07 14.07
CA LEU A 196 -7.15 -14.89 12.64
C LEU A 196 -8.60 -15.09 12.22
N THR A 197 -9.14 -14.18 11.44
CA THR A 197 -10.46 -14.29 10.81
C THR A 197 -10.33 -14.17 9.30
N LEU A 198 -10.83 -15.14 8.55
CA LEU A 198 -11.01 -15.08 7.09
C LEU A 198 -12.50 -14.94 6.80
N THR A 199 -12.87 -13.93 6.01
CA THR A 199 -14.25 -13.68 5.58
C THR A 199 -14.32 -13.59 4.06
N PRO A 200 -15.10 -14.46 3.38
CA PRO A 200 -15.44 -14.24 1.98
C PRO A 200 -16.36 -13.01 1.87
N VAL A 201 -15.96 -12.00 1.10
CA VAL A 201 -16.69 -10.73 0.95
C VAL A 201 -17.73 -10.80 -0.17
N GLY A 202 -17.48 -11.62 -1.18
CA GLY A 202 -18.31 -11.77 -2.38
C GLY A 202 -17.44 -11.87 -3.63
N GLU A 203 -18.09 -11.94 -4.79
CA GLU A 203 -17.39 -11.77 -6.06
C GLU A 203 -17.27 -10.29 -6.39
N ASP A 204 -16.08 -9.86 -6.82
CA ASP A 204 -15.92 -8.59 -7.50
C ASP A 204 -16.42 -8.76 -8.95
N VAL A 205 -17.29 -7.83 -9.36
CA VAL A 205 -18.02 -7.84 -10.64
C VAL A 205 -17.39 -6.93 -11.69
N HIS A 206 -16.35 -6.18 -11.36
CA HIS A 206 -15.56 -5.38 -12.28
C HIS A 206 -14.15 -5.95 -12.44
N GLY A 207 -13.37 -5.40 -13.37
CA GLY A 207 -12.04 -5.90 -13.71
C GLY A 207 -10.96 -5.03 -13.10
N ASP A 208 -9.81 -5.62 -12.73
CA ASP A 208 -8.63 -4.89 -12.19
C ASP A 208 -7.70 -4.39 -13.31
N GLY A 209 -8.22 -4.23 -14.52
CA GLY A 209 -7.37 -3.86 -15.65
C GLY A 209 -8.12 -3.59 -16.94
N PRO A 210 -7.45 -2.97 -17.92
CA PRO A 210 -8.07 -2.53 -19.17
C PRO A 210 -8.60 -3.69 -20.03
N THR A 211 -8.06 -4.90 -19.88
CA THR A 211 -8.53 -6.10 -20.61
C THR A 211 -9.81 -6.68 -20.04
N GLU A 212 -10.10 -6.41 -18.77
CA GLU A 212 -11.28 -6.90 -18.04
C GLU A 212 -12.29 -5.76 -17.78
N ALA A 213 -12.01 -4.57 -18.31
CA ALA A 213 -12.79 -3.38 -18.05
C ALA A 213 -14.26 -3.54 -18.49
N THR A 214 -15.16 -3.13 -17.61
CA THR A 214 -16.60 -3.14 -17.88
C THR A 214 -16.92 -2.09 -18.93
N THR A 215 -17.51 -2.49 -20.06
CA THR A 215 -17.84 -1.55 -21.13
C THR A 215 -19.05 -0.68 -20.75
N ILE A 216 -18.91 0.63 -20.96
CA ILE A 216 -19.96 1.61 -20.76
C ILE A 216 -20.33 2.25 -22.09
N VAL A 217 -21.64 2.27 -22.37
CA VAL A 217 -22.23 3.13 -23.39
C VAL A 217 -22.77 4.39 -22.70
N PRO A 218 -22.24 5.59 -23.00
CA PRO A 218 -22.76 6.84 -22.45
C PRO A 218 -24.17 7.16 -22.94
N ASP A 219 -25.02 7.65 -22.03
CA ASP A 219 -26.34 8.17 -22.37
C ASP A 219 -26.22 9.54 -23.07
N VAL A 220 -27.16 9.86 -23.96
CA VAL A 220 -27.23 11.21 -24.54
C VAL A 220 -27.67 12.19 -23.46
N ALA A 221 -27.05 13.36 -23.37
CA ALA A 221 -27.47 14.42 -22.47
C ALA A 221 -28.96 14.77 -22.62
N GLY A 222 -29.66 14.92 -21.50
CA GLY A 222 -31.11 15.17 -21.48
C GLY A 222 -31.99 13.91 -21.60
N THR A 223 -31.40 12.71 -21.65
CA THR A 223 -32.16 11.46 -21.55
C THR A 223 -32.95 11.43 -20.24
N SER A 224 -34.25 11.11 -20.31
CA SER A 224 -35.17 11.12 -19.15
C SER A 224 -34.99 9.93 -18.21
N SER A 225 -34.26 8.89 -18.63
CA SER A 225 -33.98 7.70 -17.83
C SER A 225 -32.53 7.25 -18.08
N PRO A 226 -31.54 8.01 -17.56
CA PRO A 226 -30.14 7.63 -17.70
C PRO A 226 -29.87 6.35 -16.96
N THR A 227 -28.96 5.56 -17.50
CA THR A 227 -28.64 4.24 -16.99
C THR A 227 -27.64 4.40 -15.84
N ASN A 228 -28.03 4.05 -14.61
CA ASN A 228 -27.10 3.95 -13.49
C ASN A 228 -26.06 2.84 -13.73
N ARG A 229 -24.83 3.08 -13.29
CA ARG A 229 -23.80 2.07 -13.09
C ARG A 229 -23.53 1.99 -11.61
N ASP A 230 -23.47 0.78 -11.09
CA ASP A 230 -23.24 0.51 -9.67
C ASP A 230 -22.01 -0.40 -9.57
N GLY A 231 -21.23 -0.21 -8.51
CA GLY A 231 -20.07 -1.03 -8.18
C GLY A 231 -19.81 -0.96 -6.69
N ARG A 232 -18.80 -1.68 -6.23
CA ARG A 232 -18.41 -1.71 -4.83
C ARG A 232 -16.90 -1.87 -4.76
N LEU A 233 -16.26 -1.00 -3.98
CA LEU A 233 -14.87 -1.21 -3.58
C LEU A 233 -14.88 -2.15 -2.37
N GLU A 234 -14.50 -3.42 -2.58
CA GLU A 234 -14.53 -4.44 -1.55
C GLU A 234 -13.37 -4.34 -0.55
N TYR A 235 -12.23 -3.76 -0.95
CA TYR A 235 -11.03 -3.62 -0.12
C TYR A 235 -10.21 -2.37 -0.49
N GLU A 236 -9.23 -2.00 0.34
CA GLU A 236 -8.46 -0.74 0.23
C GLU A 236 -7.72 -0.59 -1.11
N GLN A 237 -7.36 -1.69 -1.76
CA GLN A 237 -6.57 -1.72 -3.01
C GLN A 237 -7.42 -2.15 -4.22
N ASP A 238 -8.73 -2.13 -4.05
CA ASP A 238 -9.66 -2.55 -5.09
C ASP A 238 -9.74 -1.51 -6.22
N GLU A 239 -9.83 -2.00 -7.45
CA GLU A 239 -9.85 -1.17 -8.65
C GLU A 239 -10.92 -1.66 -9.62
N ASP A 240 -11.88 -0.80 -9.91
CA ASP A 240 -12.94 -1.09 -10.88
C ASP A 240 -12.66 -0.38 -12.20
N TRP A 241 -12.23 -1.14 -13.20
CA TRP A 241 -11.94 -0.61 -14.53
C TRP A 241 -13.18 -0.60 -15.43
N PHE A 242 -13.36 0.52 -16.13
CA PHE A 242 -14.41 0.71 -17.12
C PHE A 242 -13.84 1.23 -18.44
N ALA A 243 -14.48 0.86 -19.55
CA ALA A 243 -14.10 1.28 -20.90
C ALA A 243 -15.23 2.06 -21.59
N ILE A 244 -14.92 3.23 -22.12
CA ILE A 244 -15.86 4.11 -22.83
C ILE A 244 -15.33 4.35 -24.25
N ALA A 245 -16.14 4.08 -25.26
CA ALA A 245 -15.84 4.53 -26.62
C ALA A 245 -16.11 6.03 -26.73
N VAL A 246 -15.05 6.82 -26.94
CA VAL A 246 -15.14 8.28 -27.05
C VAL A 246 -14.91 8.75 -28.48
N THR A 247 -15.55 9.85 -28.85
CA THR A 247 -15.41 10.51 -30.16
C THR A 247 -14.72 11.84 -29.99
N LYS A 248 -13.77 12.15 -30.88
CA LYS A 248 -13.05 13.42 -30.86
C LYS A 248 -13.98 14.63 -30.73
N ASP A 249 -13.56 15.60 -29.94
CA ASP A 249 -14.19 16.89 -29.64
C ASP A 249 -15.56 16.79 -28.93
N VAL A 250 -16.05 15.58 -28.62
CA VAL A 250 -17.28 15.37 -27.82
C VAL A 250 -16.98 15.53 -26.33
N LEU A 251 -17.91 16.15 -25.61
CA LEU A 251 -17.84 16.30 -24.16
C LEU A 251 -18.55 15.13 -23.48
N TYR A 252 -17.86 14.51 -22.52
CA TYR A 252 -18.38 13.45 -21.68
C TYR A 252 -18.44 13.93 -20.24
N ARG A 253 -19.46 13.50 -19.49
CA ARG A 253 -19.59 13.79 -18.07
C ARG A 253 -19.87 12.53 -17.29
N ILE A 254 -19.08 12.28 -16.26
CA ILE A 254 -19.32 11.24 -15.26
C ILE A 254 -19.90 11.93 -14.03
N GLU A 255 -21.07 11.49 -13.58
CA GLU A 255 -21.73 12.01 -12.37
C GLU A 255 -21.85 10.91 -11.32
N PHE A 256 -21.39 11.17 -10.10
CA PHE A 256 -21.45 10.22 -8.99
C PHE A 256 -22.69 10.43 -8.11
N ASP A 257 -23.23 9.33 -7.60
CA ASP A 257 -24.26 9.33 -6.56
C ASP A 257 -23.62 9.67 -5.20
N THR A 258 -23.73 10.93 -4.80
CA THR A 258 -23.13 11.44 -3.56
C THR A 258 -23.83 10.98 -2.28
N SER A 259 -24.90 10.16 -2.38
CA SER A 259 -25.47 9.47 -1.20
C SER A 259 -24.69 8.21 -0.81
N ARG A 260 -23.71 7.81 -1.63
CA ARG A 260 -22.86 6.64 -1.47
C ARG A 260 -21.38 7.04 -1.43
N VAL A 261 -20.48 6.06 -1.45
CA VAL A 261 -19.04 6.32 -1.60
C VAL A 261 -18.82 7.02 -2.95
N VAL A 262 -18.07 8.13 -2.93
CA VAL A 262 -17.55 8.77 -4.14
C VAL A 262 -16.10 8.30 -4.31
N PRO A 263 -15.83 7.39 -5.26
CA PRO A 263 -14.48 6.88 -5.46
C PRO A 263 -13.57 7.97 -6.01
N ALA A 264 -12.27 7.79 -5.81
CA ALA A 264 -11.30 8.48 -6.65
C ALA A 264 -11.37 7.89 -8.07
N MET A 265 -11.18 8.74 -9.08
CA MET A 265 -11.19 8.33 -10.47
C MET A 265 -9.90 8.73 -11.17
N ALA A 266 -9.29 7.78 -11.87
CA ALA A 266 -8.17 8.02 -12.78
C ALA A 266 -8.59 7.74 -14.23
N GLY A 267 -8.16 8.58 -15.16
CA GLY A 267 -8.44 8.43 -16.60
C GLY A 267 -7.19 8.07 -17.40
N PHE A 268 -7.33 7.09 -18.30
CA PHE A 268 -6.25 6.58 -19.14
C PHE A 268 -6.69 6.48 -20.60
N THR A 269 -5.77 6.70 -21.54
CA THR A 269 -6.05 6.45 -22.95
C THR A 269 -5.73 5.00 -23.30
N LYS A 270 -6.25 4.52 -24.43
CA LYS A 270 -5.89 3.19 -24.94
C LYS A 270 -4.39 3.06 -25.22
N GLU A 271 -3.75 4.17 -25.58
CA GLU A 271 -2.33 4.24 -25.94
C GLU A 271 -1.42 4.27 -24.71
N ASP A 272 -1.91 4.77 -23.56
CA ASP A 272 -1.19 4.80 -22.29
C ASP A 272 -2.12 4.46 -21.11
N VAL A 273 -2.08 3.19 -20.70
CA VAL A 273 -2.82 2.65 -19.55
C VAL A 273 -2.01 2.64 -18.26
N LYS A 274 -0.83 3.25 -18.24
CA LYS A 274 0.07 3.27 -17.08
C LYS A 274 0.15 4.63 -16.42
N THR A 275 0.09 5.70 -17.22
CA THR A 275 0.12 7.06 -16.70
C THR A 275 -1.25 7.70 -16.87
N PRO A 276 -1.96 8.01 -15.77
CA PRO A 276 -3.24 8.67 -15.89
C PRO A 276 -3.03 10.09 -16.40
N PHE A 277 -3.84 10.52 -17.36
CA PHE A 277 -3.84 11.92 -17.80
C PHE A 277 -4.61 12.83 -16.81
N TYR A 278 -5.33 12.22 -15.85
CA TYR A 278 -6.11 12.92 -14.84
C TYR A 278 -6.43 12.03 -13.63
N THR A 279 -6.49 12.62 -12.44
CA THR A 279 -6.91 11.99 -11.17
C THR A 279 -7.81 12.96 -10.40
N TRP A 280 -8.97 12.52 -9.91
CA TRP A 280 -9.95 13.42 -9.31
C TRP A 280 -10.93 12.72 -8.38
N LYS A 281 -11.45 13.45 -7.37
CA LYS A 281 -12.51 13.01 -6.46
C LYS A 281 -13.50 14.16 -6.27
N ASN A 282 -14.65 14.07 -6.93
CA ASN A 282 -15.69 15.10 -6.91
C ASN A 282 -17.02 14.48 -7.33
N SER A 283 -18.13 15.21 -7.15
CA SER A 283 -19.47 14.73 -7.51
C SER A 283 -19.67 14.56 -9.02
N PHE A 284 -18.84 15.20 -9.86
CA PHE A 284 -18.78 14.93 -11.29
C PHE A 284 -17.40 15.22 -11.88
N VAL A 285 -17.15 14.67 -13.07
CA VAL A 285 -15.96 14.91 -13.90
C VAL A 285 -16.41 15.15 -15.33
N GLU A 286 -15.84 16.16 -15.99
CA GLU A 286 -16.08 16.47 -17.39
C GLU A 286 -14.80 16.27 -18.21
N ILE A 287 -14.92 15.60 -19.36
CA ILE A 287 -13.79 15.23 -20.21
C ILE A 287 -14.18 15.54 -21.66
N ARG A 288 -13.42 16.41 -22.32
CA ARG A 288 -13.50 16.56 -23.78
C ARG A 288 -12.50 15.59 -24.41
N ALA A 289 -12.98 14.73 -25.30
CA ALA A 289 -12.11 13.74 -25.92
C ALA A 289 -11.24 14.38 -27.02
N GLU A 290 -9.91 14.31 -26.87
CA GLU A 290 -8.95 14.85 -27.85
C GLU A 290 -8.85 13.99 -29.14
N SER A 291 -9.32 12.74 -29.09
CA SER A 291 -9.33 11.83 -30.23
C SER A 291 -10.48 10.82 -30.13
N THR A 292 -10.79 10.15 -31.25
CA THR A 292 -11.75 9.04 -31.28
C THR A 292 -11.02 7.75 -30.92
N THR A 293 -11.21 7.27 -29.69
CA THR A 293 -10.51 6.10 -29.14
C THR A 293 -11.31 5.48 -27.99
N THR A 294 -10.71 4.54 -27.25
CA THR A 294 -11.23 4.05 -25.98
C THR A 294 -10.61 4.83 -24.83
N LEU A 295 -11.46 5.42 -24.00
CA LEU A 295 -11.09 5.95 -22.70
C LEU A 295 -11.27 4.84 -21.66
N TYR A 296 -10.23 4.57 -20.87
CA TYR A 296 -10.36 3.77 -19.67
C TYR A 296 -10.50 4.69 -18.46
N ILE A 297 -11.42 4.36 -17.56
CA ILE A 297 -11.52 4.99 -16.25
C ILE A 297 -11.41 3.93 -15.18
N VAL A 298 -10.75 4.27 -14.08
CA VAL A 298 -10.56 3.39 -12.93
C VAL A 298 -11.17 4.07 -11.73
N MET A 299 -12.08 3.38 -11.05
CA MET A 299 -12.59 3.78 -9.74
C MET A 299 -11.79 3.06 -8.68
N TYR A 300 -11.25 3.79 -7.71
CA TYR A 300 -10.42 3.21 -6.66
C TYR A 300 -10.54 4.00 -5.35
N SER A 301 -9.99 3.42 -4.29
CA SER A 301 -9.93 4.07 -2.98
C SER A 301 -8.64 4.87 -2.80
N ASP A 302 -8.74 6.18 -2.53
CA ASP A 302 -7.58 7.03 -2.21
C ASP A 302 -7.21 7.01 -0.72
N GLU A 303 -8.16 6.67 0.15
CA GLU A 303 -8.01 6.69 1.62
C GLU A 303 -8.44 5.35 2.26
N GLY A 304 -8.48 4.27 1.48
CA GLY A 304 -8.91 2.94 1.95
C GLY A 304 -10.39 2.85 2.32
N VAL A 305 -11.21 3.81 1.91
CA VAL A 305 -12.67 3.76 1.95
C VAL A 305 -13.17 2.63 1.04
N THR A 306 -13.83 1.66 1.65
CA THR A 306 -14.56 0.58 0.97
C THR A 306 -16.06 0.88 0.96
N GLY A 307 -16.79 0.35 -0.03
CA GLY A 307 -18.25 0.42 -0.03
C GLY A 307 -18.85 0.55 -1.42
N ASN A 308 -20.18 0.57 -1.45
CA ASN A 308 -20.92 0.71 -2.69
C ASN A 308 -20.79 2.14 -3.22
N TYR A 309 -20.67 2.27 -4.54
CA TYR A 309 -20.77 3.55 -5.24
C TYR A 309 -21.77 3.43 -6.39
N GLY A 310 -22.11 4.57 -6.98
CA GLY A 310 -22.97 4.63 -8.15
C GLY A 310 -22.61 5.82 -9.00
N PHE A 311 -22.76 5.70 -10.32
CA PHE A 311 -22.48 6.79 -11.25
C PHE A 311 -23.28 6.69 -12.55
N ARG A 312 -23.28 7.77 -13.32
CA ARG A 312 -23.87 7.87 -14.66
C ARG A 312 -22.85 8.47 -15.60
N VAL A 313 -22.94 8.12 -16.88
CA VAL A 313 -22.04 8.66 -17.91
C VAL A 313 -22.88 9.24 -19.04
N PHE A 314 -22.63 10.50 -19.36
CA PHE A 314 -23.33 11.25 -20.38
C PHE A 314 -22.38 11.67 -21.50
N ARG A 315 -22.92 11.78 -22.72
CA ARG A 315 -22.29 12.45 -23.87
C ARG A 315 -23.10 13.68 -24.28
N PHE A 316 -22.42 14.78 -24.59
CA PHE A 316 -23.00 16.08 -24.98
C PHE A 316 -22.58 16.46 -26.40
#